data_AF-A0A2J6TJI7-F1
#
_entry.id   AF-A0A2J6TJI7-F1
#
_cell.length_a   1.000
_cell.length_b   1.000
_cell.length_c   1.000
_cell.angle_alpha   90.00
_cell.angle_beta   90.00
_cell.angle_gamma   90.00
#
_symmetry.space_group_name_H-M   'P 1'
#
loop_
_entity.id
_entity.type
_entity.pdbx_description
1 polymer ?
#
loop_
_entity_poly.entity_id
_entity_poly.type
_entity_poly.pdbx_seq_one_letter_code
_entity_poly.pdbx_strand_id
1 'polypeptide(L)'
;MRIACLQFAPQVGDISNNLDRADAVLRKADPKDIDLLVLPELAFSGYNFRTLQHISPFLEPTAAGISSLWARTTALKYNCVVIVGYPEKTKIPSKWPLPSDYYSSSIVINADGGTIANYRKCFLSHSDEAWAREGSDGFFDGEIEGLGQVAIGMGMDMNPYPFGAPWSSREFAYHILHKEANLVIISMAWLTRESKSSYCQTPESPDIETLSYWLARLEPVIRAETEGEIIVVLANRTGAEDEAVYAGTSAVLGIHAREVKVYGMLGRWENELLIVDTSKRPVAKLVAQETVTPNVVTATSDTINATSDQITPASNQVPGTSDKTTVSSGVSRTWTSIFTENSDLSARTRNTAPPSEQDTKWGQNPLLQSTPPIPRQLSLPCQTEGEIEEDIKSNESADSCGETISSSGQSLADQEIKDTAKNVILGILARDEVLNPLFAEALGKFDTDRVVKNLARFIKGRQVSPT
;
A
#
# COMPACT_ATOMS: atom_id res chain seq x y z
N MET A 1 0.22 -16.24 17.26
CA MET A 1 0.92 -15.03 16.80
C MET A 1 -0.03 -13.86 16.94
N ARG A 2 0.42 -12.75 17.53
CA ARG A 2 -0.34 -11.51 17.65
C ARG A 2 0.04 -10.57 16.52
N ILE A 3 -0.91 -10.32 15.63
CA ILE A 3 -0.70 -9.56 14.40
C ILE A 3 -1.48 -8.25 14.50
N ALA A 4 -0.82 -7.15 14.17
CA ALA A 4 -1.40 -5.83 14.11
C ALA A 4 -1.39 -5.28 12.67
N CYS A 5 -2.54 -4.79 12.18
CA CYS A 5 -2.64 -4.06 10.91
C CYS A 5 -3.05 -2.62 11.19
N LEU A 6 -2.22 -1.66 10.79
CA LEU A 6 -2.53 -0.24 10.95
C LEU A 6 -3.29 0.26 9.72
N GLN A 7 -4.59 0.50 9.86
CA GLN A 7 -5.39 1.12 8.81
C GLN A 7 -5.57 2.60 9.11
N PHE A 8 -5.16 3.45 8.18
CA PHE A 8 -5.35 4.89 8.29
C PHE A 8 -5.43 5.55 6.92
N ALA A 9 -5.76 6.84 6.90
CA ALA A 9 -5.88 7.67 5.72
C ALA A 9 -4.70 8.64 5.58
N PRO A 10 -3.53 8.22 5.06
CA PRO A 10 -2.48 9.17 4.73
C PRO A 10 -2.92 10.12 3.62
N GLN A 11 -2.20 11.22 3.43
CA GLN A 11 -2.46 12.23 2.40
C GLN A 11 -1.19 12.47 1.58
N VAL A 12 -1.35 12.64 0.26
CA VAL A 12 -0.23 12.81 -0.67
C VAL A 12 0.66 13.97 -0.24
N GLY A 13 1.95 13.68 -0.04
CA GLY A 13 3.00 14.64 0.28
C GLY A 13 2.99 15.19 1.73
N ASP A 14 2.03 14.76 2.56
CA ASP A 14 1.84 15.28 3.92
C ASP A 14 2.59 14.45 4.98
N ILE A 15 3.91 14.30 4.80
CA ILE A 15 4.75 13.34 5.55
C ILE A 15 4.57 13.46 7.07
N SER A 16 4.70 14.68 7.62
CA SER A 16 4.64 14.90 9.06
C SER A 16 3.30 14.48 9.65
N ASN A 17 2.19 14.95 9.05
CA ASN A 17 0.88 14.61 9.58
C ASN A 17 0.53 13.14 9.33
N ASN A 18 1.07 12.49 8.29
CA ASN A 18 0.87 11.07 8.08
C ASN A 18 1.53 10.23 9.20
N LEU A 19 2.75 10.62 9.62
CA LEU A 19 3.40 10.02 10.79
C LEU A 19 2.56 10.28 12.06
N ASP A 20 2.11 11.50 12.28
CA ASP A 20 1.28 11.86 13.44
C ASP A 20 -0.05 11.08 13.48
N ARG A 21 -0.68 10.86 12.31
CA ARG A 21 -1.90 10.05 12.17
C ARG A 21 -1.64 8.59 12.56
N ALA A 22 -0.57 7.99 12.05
CA ALA A 22 -0.19 6.63 12.41
C ALA A 22 0.11 6.51 13.91
N ASP A 23 0.88 7.44 14.46
CA ASP A 23 1.20 7.50 15.89
C ASP A 23 -0.04 7.70 16.75
N ALA A 24 -1.03 8.49 16.29
CA ALA A 24 -2.29 8.67 16.99
C ALA A 24 -3.09 7.36 17.05
N VAL A 25 -3.13 6.59 15.96
CA VAL A 25 -3.78 5.27 15.92
C VAL A 25 -3.08 4.30 16.89
N LEU A 26 -1.75 4.21 16.84
CA LEU A 26 -0.98 3.35 17.75
C LEU A 26 -1.13 3.76 19.21
N ARG A 27 -1.15 5.06 19.51
CA ARG A 27 -1.32 5.58 20.87
C ARG A 27 -2.73 5.32 21.41
N LYS A 28 -3.76 5.44 20.58
CA LYS A 28 -5.15 5.12 20.94
C LYS A 28 -5.30 3.64 21.27
N ALA A 29 -4.67 2.77 20.47
CA ALA A 29 -4.77 1.33 20.65
C ALA A 29 -3.88 0.78 21.77
N ASP A 30 -2.76 1.45 22.08
CA ASP A 30 -1.72 1.04 23.03
C ASP A 30 -1.39 -0.46 22.96
N PRO A 31 -0.97 -0.98 21.78
CA PRO A 31 -0.78 -2.40 21.59
C PRO A 31 0.31 -2.96 22.52
N LYS A 32 0.06 -4.16 23.06
CA LYS A 32 1.00 -4.91 23.90
C LYS A 32 1.22 -6.30 23.31
N ASP A 33 2.46 -6.78 23.44
CA ASP A 33 2.91 -8.11 23.00
C ASP A 33 2.48 -8.44 21.57
N ILE A 34 2.66 -7.51 20.63
CA ILE A 34 2.44 -7.80 19.21
C ILE A 34 3.71 -8.42 18.63
N ASP A 35 3.56 -9.45 17.81
CA ASP A 35 4.70 -10.10 17.13
C ASP A 35 5.01 -9.40 15.80
N LEU A 36 3.96 -8.91 15.13
CA LEU A 36 4.04 -8.30 13.80
C LEU A 36 3.13 -7.06 13.72
N LEU A 37 3.65 -5.96 13.18
CA LEU A 37 2.91 -4.76 12.80
C LEU A 37 3.07 -4.49 11.30
N VAL A 38 1.97 -4.46 10.57
CA VAL A 38 1.96 -4.21 9.12
C VAL A 38 1.28 -2.88 8.81
N LEU A 39 1.97 -2.03 8.05
CA LEU A 39 1.46 -0.77 7.53
C LEU A 39 1.07 -0.89 6.04
N PRO A 40 0.21 0.01 5.55
CA PRO A 40 -0.18 0.06 4.15
C PRO A 40 0.96 0.42 3.20
N GLU A 41 0.67 0.28 1.90
CA GLU A 41 1.56 0.73 0.83
C GLU A 41 1.73 2.25 0.85
N LEU A 42 2.98 2.71 0.71
CA LEU A 42 3.38 4.14 0.75
C LEU A 42 2.79 4.89 1.97
N ALA A 43 2.90 4.28 3.15
CA ALA A 43 2.18 4.69 4.36
C ALA A 43 2.36 6.17 4.71
N PHE A 44 3.58 6.72 4.60
CA PHE A 44 3.85 8.09 5.05
C PHE A 44 3.85 9.13 3.93
N SER A 45 3.90 8.72 2.66
CA SER A 45 3.91 9.65 1.52
C SER A 45 2.52 9.92 0.94
N GLY A 46 1.52 9.08 1.24
CA GLY A 46 0.33 8.98 0.39
C GLY A 46 0.69 8.25 -0.93
N TYR A 47 -0.28 8.08 -1.83
CA TYR A 47 -0.14 7.11 -2.93
C TYR A 47 -0.33 7.71 -4.32
N ASN A 48 -1.32 8.58 -4.52
CA ASN A 48 -1.78 9.03 -5.84
C ASN A 48 -0.84 10.06 -6.52
N PHE A 49 0.42 9.70 -6.73
CA PHE A 49 1.41 10.53 -7.42
C PHE A 49 1.30 10.41 -8.94
N ARG A 50 0.95 11.51 -9.60
CA ARG A 50 0.71 11.54 -11.06
C ARG A 50 1.97 11.61 -11.93
N THR A 51 3.11 12.00 -11.37
CA THR A 51 4.38 12.15 -12.12
C THR A 51 5.58 11.90 -11.22
N LEU A 52 6.73 11.60 -11.84
CA LEU A 52 8.01 11.53 -11.13
C LEU A 52 8.32 12.83 -10.36
N GLN A 53 8.06 14.01 -10.94
CA GLN A 53 8.30 15.29 -10.28
C GLN A 53 7.44 15.46 -9.02
N HIS A 54 6.22 14.93 -9.03
CA HIS A 54 5.31 15.01 -7.90
C HIS A 54 5.80 14.18 -6.71
N ILE A 55 6.31 12.96 -6.94
CA ILE A 55 6.84 12.11 -5.87
C ILE A 55 8.27 12.44 -5.46
N SER A 56 9.05 13.06 -6.35
CA SER A 56 10.49 13.31 -6.17
C SER A 56 10.90 13.87 -4.80
N PRO A 57 10.16 14.82 -4.18
CA PRO A 57 10.50 15.36 -2.87
C PRO A 57 10.34 14.35 -1.72
N PHE A 58 9.58 13.28 -1.93
CA PHE A 58 9.20 12.30 -0.90
C PHE A 58 9.95 10.98 -1.04
N LEU A 59 10.76 10.82 -2.08
CA LEU A 59 11.60 9.64 -2.27
C LEU A 59 12.63 9.50 -1.15
N GLU A 60 12.74 8.30 -0.61
CA GLU A 60 13.60 7.97 0.50
C GLU A 60 14.75 7.06 0.05
N PRO A 61 15.99 7.27 0.55
CA PRO A 61 17.07 6.33 0.30
C PRO A 61 16.70 4.92 0.78
N THR A 62 17.11 3.90 0.02
CA THR A 62 16.92 2.49 0.37
C THR A 62 17.19 2.23 1.85
N ALA A 63 16.14 1.83 2.58
CA ALA A 63 16.16 1.47 3.99
C ALA A 63 16.79 2.51 4.96
N ALA A 64 16.86 3.79 4.57
CA ALA A 64 17.52 4.83 5.37
C ALA A 64 16.77 6.18 5.42
N GLY A 65 15.51 6.23 4.98
CA GLY A 65 14.65 7.42 5.09
C GLY A 65 13.76 7.45 6.34
N ILE A 66 12.84 8.41 6.37
CA ILE A 66 11.94 8.64 7.50
C ILE A 66 11.04 7.44 7.82
N SER A 67 10.59 6.69 6.80
CA SER A 67 9.81 5.47 6.97
C SER A 67 10.61 4.40 7.71
N SER A 68 11.90 4.25 7.37
CA SER A 68 12.80 3.31 8.04
C SER A 68 13.12 3.69 9.47
N LEU A 69 13.29 4.99 9.73
CA LEU A 69 13.52 5.51 11.08
C LEU A 69 12.30 5.31 11.98
N TRP A 70 11.10 5.61 11.46
CA TRP A 70 9.85 5.37 12.16
C TRP A 70 9.66 3.87 12.44
N ALA A 71 9.84 3.02 11.43
CA ALA A 71 9.69 1.58 11.57
C ALA A 71 10.63 1.00 12.64
N ARG A 72 11.89 1.42 12.64
CA ARG A 72 12.90 1.03 13.65
C ARG A 72 12.52 1.47 15.06
N THR A 73 12.07 2.72 15.21
CA THR A 73 11.64 3.25 16.51
C THR A 73 10.44 2.48 17.04
N THR A 74 9.47 2.19 16.17
CA THR A 74 8.26 1.43 16.50
C THR A 74 8.58 -0.02 16.83
N ALA A 75 9.45 -0.69 16.06
CA ALA A 75 9.89 -2.06 16.30
C ALA A 75 10.54 -2.21 17.68
N LEU A 76 11.47 -1.32 18.02
CA LEU A 76 12.12 -1.30 19.33
C LEU A 76 11.13 -1.01 20.47
N LYS A 77 10.18 -0.08 20.26
CA LYS A 77 9.19 0.31 21.27
C LYS A 77 8.24 -0.83 21.62
N TYR A 78 7.78 -1.57 20.62
CA TYR A 78 6.79 -2.64 20.79
C TYR A 78 7.41 -4.05 20.80
N ASN A 79 8.72 -4.15 20.63
CA ASN A 79 9.49 -5.39 20.54
C ASN A 79 8.88 -6.36 19.50
N CYS A 80 8.69 -5.87 18.28
CA CYS A 80 7.98 -6.59 17.23
C CYS A 80 8.62 -6.40 15.85
N VAL A 81 8.26 -7.27 14.90
CA VAL A 81 8.59 -7.06 13.48
C VAL A 81 7.67 -5.99 12.91
N VAL A 82 8.22 -5.02 12.19
CA VAL A 82 7.47 -3.93 11.55
C VAL A 82 7.69 -3.95 10.04
N ILE A 83 6.61 -3.88 9.27
CA ILE A 83 6.63 -3.77 7.82
C ILE A 83 5.99 -2.46 7.39
N VAL A 84 6.71 -1.66 6.60
CA VAL A 84 6.25 -0.34 6.13
C VAL A 84 6.51 -0.16 4.64
N GLY A 85 5.46 0.20 3.89
CA GLY A 85 5.55 0.61 2.50
C GLY A 85 6.06 2.06 2.36
N TYR A 86 7.00 2.31 1.45
CA TYR A 86 7.64 3.61 1.24
C TYR A 86 8.14 3.80 -0.22
N PRO A 87 8.25 5.05 -0.70
CA PRO A 87 8.79 5.33 -2.04
C PRO A 87 10.34 5.33 -2.01
N GLU A 88 10.94 4.27 -2.52
CA GLU A 88 12.39 4.04 -2.50
C GLU A 88 13.12 4.78 -3.63
N LYS A 89 14.29 5.34 -3.33
CA LYS A 89 15.32 5.79 -4.28
C LYS A 89 16.64 5.09 -4.05
N THR A 90 17.13 4.45 -5.11
CA THR A 90 18.44 3.77 -5.08
C THR A 90 19.61 4.74 -5.24
N LYS A 91 20.71 4.42 -4.55
CA LYS A 91 21.99 5.14 -4.68
C LYS A 91 22.77 4.73 -5.93
N ILE A 92 22.53 3.53 -6.46
CA ILE A 92 23.28 2.95 -7.58
C ILE A 92 22.33 2.87 -8.77
N PRO A 93 22.51 3.70 -9.82
CA PRO A 93 21.76 3.52 -11.06
C PRO A 93 22.08 2.15 -11.66
N SER A 94 21.06 1.37 -12.05
CA SER A 94 21.26 0.05 -12.65
C SER A 94 22.04 0.07 -13.97
N LYS A 95 22.09 1.21 -14.67
CA LYS A 95 22.91 1.45 -15.87
C LYS A 95 23.39 2.90 -15.92
N TRP A 96 24.69 3.13 -15.89
CA TRP A 96 25.26 4.43 -16.28
C TRP A 96 24.96 4.70 -17.78
N PRO A 97 24.54 5.90 -18.22
CA PRO A 97 24.41 7.18 -17.51
C PRO A 97 22.96 7.52 -17.09
N LEU A 98 22.16 6.56 -16.65
CA LEU A 98 20.75 6.81 -16.30
C LEU A 98 20.61 7.38 -14.87
N PRO A 99 19.51 8.14 -14.62
CA PRO A 99 19.14 8.57 -13.27
C PRO A 99 18.89 7.39 -12.32
N SER A 100 18.95 7.65 -11.01
CA SER A 100 18.60 6.69 -9.95
C SER A 100 17.29 5.96 -10.25
N ASP A 101 17.24 4.69 -9.85
CA ASP A 101 16.02 3.90 -9.96
C ASP A 101 15.13 4.11 -8.73
N TYR A 102 13.83 4.25 -8.97
CA TYR A 102 12.81 4.49 -7.97
C TYR A 102 11.84 3.30 -7.91
N TYR A 103 11.36 2.96 -6.72
CA TYR A 103 10.52 1.79 -6.52
C TYR A 103 9.42 2.07 -5.48
N SER A 104 8.26 1.41 -5.63
CA SER A 104 7.36 1.18 -4.50
C SER A 104 7.90 -0.01 -3.72
N SER A 105 8.14 0.14 -2.42
CA SER A 105 8.89 -0.86 -1.65
C SER A 105 8.33 -1.04 -0.25
N SER A 106 8.54 -2.22 0.33
CA SER A 106 8.27 -2.53 1.73
C SER A 106 9.58 -2.87 2.43
N ILE A 107 9.91 -2.12 3.47
CA ILE A 107 10.99 -2.47 4.40
C ILE A 107 10.46 -3.34 5.53
N VAL A 108 11.26 -4.31 5.96
CA VAL A 108 10.99 -5.16 7.12
C VAL A 108 12.08 -4.93 8.16
N ILE A 109 11.66 -4.51 9.35
CA ILE A 109 12.52 -4.25 10.49
C ILE A 109 12.20 -5.26 11.59
N ASN A 110 13.21 -5.94 12.14
CA ASN A 110 13.03 -6.87 13.25
C ASN A 110 12.90 -6.13 14.60
N ALA A 111 12.60 -6.89 15.66
CA ALA A 111 12.39 -6.34 17.01
C ALA A 111 13.62 -5.62 17.59
N ASP A 112 14.84 -5.99 17.17
CA ASP A 112 16.10 -5.33 17.54
C ASP A 112 16.37 -4.04 16.74
N GLY A 113 15.48 -3.68 15.82
CA GLY A 113 15.60 -2.50 14.98
C GLY A 113 16.50 -2.71 13.75
N GLY A 114 16.93 -3.93 13.45
CA GLY A 114 17.70 -4.28 12.25
C GLY A 114 16.81 -4.42 11.01
N THR A 115 17.26 -3.92 9.87
CA THR A 115 16.59 -4.16 8.58
C THR A 115 16.89 -5.59 8.12
N ILE A 116 15.85 -6.42 7.99
CA ILE A 116 16.00 -7.83 7.59
C ILE A 116 15.54 -8.10 6.16
N ALA A 117 14.71 -7.23 5.57
CA ALA A 117 14.34 -7.30 4.16
C ALA A 117 13.93 -5.94 3.59
N ASN A 118 14.05 -5.80 2.27
CA ASN A 118 13.52 -4.69 1.47
C ASN A 118 12.91 -5.27 0.19
N TYR A 119 11.60 -5.42 0.16
CA TYR A 119 10.84 -5.91 -0.98
C TYR A 119 10.50 -4.75 -1.93
N ARG A 120 10.63 -4.95 -3.24
CA ARG A 120 10.20 -4.01 -4.27
C ARG A 120 9.03 -4.59 -5.03
N LYS A 121 7.95 -3.81 -5.17
CA LYS A 121 6.72 -4.20 -5.85
C LYS A 121 7.04 -4.73 -7.25
N CYS A 122 6.53 -5.91 -7.56
CA CYS A 122 6.81 -6.57 -8.84
C CYS A 122 5.88 -6.06 -9.93
N PHE A 123 4.59 -5.92 -9.63
CA PHE A 123 3.59 -5.52 -10.61
C PHE A 123 3.12 -4.10 -10.30
N LEU A 124 3.32 -3.18 -11.24
CA LEU A 124 2.96 -1.76 -11.04
C LEU A 124 1.48 -1.51 -11.29
N SER A 125 0.90 -0.58 -10.53
CA SER A 125 -0.34 0.07 -10.91
C SER A 125 -0.08 1.22 -11.89
N HIS A 126 -1.13 1.73 -12.51
CA HIS A 126 -1.03 2.95 -13.32
C HIS A 126 -0.46 4.15 -12.54
N SER A 127 -0.75 4.26 -11.23
CA SER A 127 -0.19 5.29 -10.37
C SER A 127 1.31 5.10 -10.12
N ASP A 128 1.78 3.85 -10.08
CA ASP A 128 3.20 3.53 -9.87
C ASP A 128 4.01 3.70 -11.17
N GLU A 129 3.46 3.31 -12.32
CA GLU A 129 4.12 3.39 -13.64
C GLU A 129 4.63 4.80 -14.00
N ALA A 130 4.00 5.83 -13.46
CA ALA A 130 4.38 7.22 -13.70
C ALA A 130 5.73 7.62 -13.07
N TRP A 131 6.24 6.85 -12.11
CA TRP A 131 7.44 7.23 -11.35
C TRP A 131 8.34 6.06 -10.92
N ALA A 132 7.83 4.84 -10.78
CA ALA A 132 8.53 3.67 -10.27
C ALA A 132 8.95 2.70 -11.38
N ARG A 133 9.92 1.84 -11.06
CA ARG A 133 10.23 0.62 -11.81
C ARG A 133 9.74 -0.61 -11.05
N GLU A 134 9.59 -1.71 -11.78
CA GLU A 134 9.32 -3.03 -11.21
C GLU A 134 10.53 -3.58 -10.47
N GLY A 135 10.30 -4.27 -9.35
CA GLY A 135 11.29 -5.09 -8.69
C GLY A 135 11.74 -6.25 -9.58
N SER A 136 13.05 -6.42 -9.74
CA SER A 136 13.63 -7.48 -10.59
C SER A 136 13.74 -8.84 -9.91
N ASP A 137 13.58 -8.88 -8.59
CA ASP A 137 13.94 -10.03 -7.76
C ASP A 137 12.77 -11.03 -7.60
N GLY A 138 11.62 -10.71 -8.19
CA GLY A 138 10.37 -11.46 -8.02
C GLY A 138 9.70 -11.18 -6.67
N PHE A 139 8.58 -11.86 -6.42
CA PHE A 139 7.86 -11.74 -5.16
C PHE A 139 8.76 -12.20 -4.01
N PHE A 140 8.72 -11.47 -2.90
CA PHE A 140 9.56 -11.81 -1.74
C PHE A 140 9.12 -13.12 -1.10
N ASP A 141 10.09 -13.94 -0.73
CA ASP A 141 9.95 -15.05 0.21
C ASP A 141 11.17 -15.17 1.12
N GLY A 142 10.99 -15.67 2.33
CA GLY A 142 12.07 -15.95 3.24
C GLY A 142 11.61 -16.34 4.65
N GLU A 143 12.47 -17.03 5.38
CA GLU A 143 12.23 -17.30 6.79
C GLU A 143 12.55 -16.05 7.62
N ILE A 144 11.59 -15.61 8.42
CA ILE A 144 11.76 -14.51 9.38
C ILE A 144 11.63 -15.08 10.78
N GLU A 145 12.66 -14.85 11.60
CA GLU A 145 12.69 -15.31 12.99
C GLU A 145 11.44 -14.87 13.75
N GLY A 146 10.78 -15.82 14.42
CA GLY A 146 9.53 -15.60 15.14
C GLY A 146 8.25 -15.57 14.28
N LEU A 147 8.35 -15.40 12.95
CA LEU A 147 7.20 -15.37 12.05
C LEU A 147 7.07 -16.62 11.17
N GLY A 148 8.18 -17.30 10.86
CA GLY A 148 8.20 -18.49 10.01
C GLY A 148 8.50 -18.18 8.54
N GLN A 149 7.97 -18.98 7.62
CA GLN A 149 8.18 -18.83 6.18
C GLN A 149 7.22 -17.78 5.63
N VAL A 150 7.74 -16.61 5.29
CA VAL A 150 6.96 -15.43 4.90
C VAL A 150 6.98 -15.24 3.40
N ALA A 151 5.84 -14.84 2.81
CA ALA A 151 5.74 -14.24 1.49
C ALA A 151 5.19 -12.81 1.59
N ILE A 152 5.79 -11.85 0.89
CA ILE A 152 5.36 -10.44 0.91
C ILE A 152 4.93 -10.01 -0.50
N GLY A 153 3.78 -9.34 -0.57
CA GLY A 153 3.28 -8.69 -1.79
C GLY A 153 2.81 -7.26 -1.50
N MET A 154 2.60 -6.49 -2.55
CA MET A 154 2.09 -5.12 -2.47
C MET A 154 1.00 -4.89 -3.50
N GLY A 155 -0.19 -4.48 -3.05
CA GLY A 155 -1.33 -4.11 -3.89
C GLY A 155 -1.48 -4.94 -5.18
N MET A 156 -1.07 -4.37 -6.31
CA MET A 156 -1.15 -4.94 -7.65
C MET A 156 -0.42 -6.28 -7.85
N ASP A 157 0.48 -6.71 -6.97
CA ASP A 157 1.10 -8.04 -7.04
C ASP A 157 0.05 -9.17 -6.98
N MET A 158 -1.11 -8.91 -6.38
CA MET A 158 -2.22 -9.87 -6.39
C MET A 158 -2.87 -10.02 -7.77
N ASN A 159 -2.79 -8.99 -8.63
CA ASN A 159 -3.46 -8.98 -9.93
C ASN A 159 -2.66 -9.76 -10.99
N PRO A 160 -3.31 -10.16 -12.10
CA PRO A 160 -2.57 -10.65 -13.25
C PRO A 160 -1.58 -9.59 -13.72
N TYR A 161 -0.40 -10.02 -14.17
CA TYR A 161 0.59 -9.09 -14.70
C TYR A 161 -0.04 -8.23 -15.82
N PRO A 162 0.19 -6.89 -15.80
CA PRO A 162 -0.28 -6.01 -16.85
C PRO A 162 0.13 -6.51 -18.25
N PHE A 163 -0.68 -6.17 -19.26
CA PHE A 163 -0.39 -6.47 -20.68
C PHE A 163 -0.54 -7.95 -21.13
N GLY A 164 -1.38 -8.75 -20.47
CA GLY A 164 -1.97 -9.94 -21.12
C GLY A 164 -1.97 -11.24 -20.33
N ALA A 165 -1.57 -11.24 -19.06
CA ALA A 165 -1.70 -12.43 -18.23
C ALA A 165 -3.19 -12.82 -18.04
N PRO A 166 -3.54 -14.10 -18.23
CA PRO A 166 -4.89 -14.60 -17.95
C PRO A 166 -5.29 -14.39 -16.49
N TRP A 167 -6.59 -14.21 -16.22
CA TRP A 167 -7.12 -14.19 -14.86
C TRP A 167 -6.72 -15.45 -14.06
N SER A 168 -6.60 -16.60 -14.72
CA SER A 168 -6.22 -17.86 -14.09
C SER A 168 -4.74 -17.95 -13.67
N SER A 169 -3.88 -17.01 -14.09
CA SER A 169 -2.44 -17.06 -13.79
C SER A 169 -2.14 -17.03 -12.30
N ARG A 170 -2.81 -16.15 -11.54
CA ARG A 170 -2.74 -16.06 -10.07
C ARG A 170 -1.31 -16.21 -9.53
N GLU A 171 -0.42 -15.42 -10.10
CA GLU A 171 1.02 -15.51 -10.01
C GLU A 171 1.49 -15.50 -8.54
N PHE A 172 1.01 -14.53 -7.76
CA PHE A 172 1.34 -14.44 -6.34
C PHE A 172 0.78 -15.60 -5.51
N ALA A 173 -0.41 -16.10 -5.84
CA ALA A 173 -1.01 -17.25 -5.13
C ALA A 173 -0.18 -18.53 -5.33
N TYR A 174 0.33 -18.77 -6.54
CA TYR A 174 1.23 -19.90 -6.79
C TYR A 174 2.62 -19.68 -6.17
N HIS A 175 3.11 -18.44 -6.10
CA HIS A 175 4.34 -18.13 -5.38
C HIS A 175 4.25 -18.53 -3.91
N ILE A 176 3.15 -18.15 -3.23
CA ILE A 176 2.88 -18.54 -1.83
C ILE A 176 2.99 -20.06 -1.64
N LEU A 177 2.36 -20.83 -2.53
CA LEU A 177 2.38 -22.29 -2.46
C LEU A 177 3.75 -22.88 -2.78
N HIS A 178 4.42 -22.36 -3.81
CA HIS A 178 5.73 -22.85 -4.24
C HIS A 178 6.81 -22.63 -3.18
N LYS A 179 6.69 -21.55 -2.42
CA LYS A 179 7.60 -21.19 -1.33
C LYS A 179 7.15 -21.70 0.03
N GLU A 180 6.06 -22.48 0.07
CA GLU A 180 5.51 -23.08 1.28
C GLU A 180 5.32 -22.05 2.41
N ALA A 181 4.91 -20.83 2.04
CA ALA A 181 4.75 -19.75 2.99
C ALA A 181 3.56 -20.03 3.92
N ASN A 182 3.81 -19.95 5.23
CA ASN A 182 2.79 -20.08 6.27
C ASN A 182 2.25 -18.73 6.75
N LEU A 183 2.95 -17.63 6.41
CA LEU A 183 2.51 -16.26 6.63
C LEU A 183 2.64 -15.43 5.36
N VAL A 184 1.54 -14.82 4.92
CA VAL A 184 1.46 -13.98 3.73
C VAL A 184 1.10 -12.57 4.17
N ILE A 185 1.89 -11.58 3.74
CA ILE A 185 1.70 -10.19 4.13
C ILE A 185 1.54 -9.33 2.88
N ILE A 186 0.46 -8.57 2.83
CA ILE A 186 0.15 -7.72 1.68
C ILE A 186 -0.12 -6.29 2.16
N SER A 187 0.82 -5.38 1.87
CA SER A 187 0.67 -3.94 2.10
C SER A 187 -0.02 -3.32 0.89
N MET A 188 -1.10 -2.57 1.10
CA MET A 188 -2.01 -2.20 0.01
C MET A 188 -2.42 -0.72 0.04
N ALA A 189 -2.56 -0.16 -1.17
CA ALA A 189 -3.29 1.07 -1.45
C ALA A 189 -4.43 0.79 -2.44
N TRP A 190 -5.31 -0.14 -2.08
CA TRP A 190 -6.34 -0.67 -2.96
C TRP A 190 -7.57 0.23 -3.04
N LEU A 191 -8.04 0.48 -4.27
CA LEU A 191 -9.15 1.36 -4.56
C LEU A 191 -10.50 0.64 -4.50
N THR A 192 -11.55 1.37 -4.10
CA THR A 192 -12.94 0.97 -4.36
C THR A 192 -13.47 1.70 -5.60
N ARG A 193 -14.58 1.21 -6.16
CA ARG A 193 -15.29 1.85 -7.27
C ARG A 193 -16.37 2.82 -6.79
N GLU A 194 -16.67 2.81 -5.50
CA GLU A 194 -17.68 3.68 -4.91
C GLU A 194 -17.17 5.12 -4.73
N SER A 195 -18.08 6.08 -4.79
CA SER A 195 -17.74 7.48 -4.54
C SER A 195 -17.49 7.74 -3.05
N LYS A 196 -16.64 8.72 -2.75
CA LYS A 196 -16.34 9.14 -1.38
C LYS A 196 -17.61 9.43 -0.56
N SER A 197 -18.59 10.09 -1.17
CA SER A 197 -19.82 10.50 -0.49
C SER A 197 -20.71 9.33 -0.07
N SER A 198 -20.72 8.23 -0.83
CA SER A 198 -21.39 6.98 -0.44
C SER A 198 -20.55 6.24 0.60
N TYR A 199 -19.26 6.10 0.31
CA TYR A 199 -18.38 5.18 1.01
C TYR A 199 -18.12 5.58 2.47
N CYS A 200 -18.08 6.89 2.77
CA CYS A 200 -17.88 7.36 4.15
C CYS A 200 -19.12 7.29 5.04
N GLN A 201 -20.30 6.91 4.51
CA GLN A 201 -21.55 6.87 5.28
C GLN A 201 -21.68 5.62 6.16
N THR A 202 -20.96 4.55 5.84
CA THR A 202 -20.96 3.28 6.58
C THR A 202 -19.54 2.87 6.97
N PRO A 203 -18.83 3.71 7.74
CA PRO A 203 -17.40 3.58 7.96
C PRO A 203 -16.99 2.24 8.60
N GLU A 204 -17.81 1.70 9.49
CA GLU A 204 -17.62 0.44 10.20
C GLU A 204 -17.92 -0.80 9.35
N SER A 205 -18.61 -0.63 8.22
CA SER A 205 -18.96 -1.74 7.34
C SER A 205 -17.77 -2.08 6.45
N PRO A 206 -17.27 -3.32 6.42
CA PRO A 206 -16.21 -3.73 5.49
C PRO A 206 -16.69 -3.70 4.03
N ASP A 207 -15.76 -3.58 3.10
CA ASP A 207 -15.98 -3.74 1.67
C ASP A 207 -15.85 -5.22 1.28
N ILE A 208 -16.97 -5.93 1.35
CA ILE A 208 -17.04 -7.36 1.06
C ILE A 208 -16.82 -7.66 -0.43
N GLU A 209 -17.12 -6.73 -1.33
CA GLU A 209 -16.86 -6.91 -2.77
C GLU A 209 -15.35 -6.96 -3.03
N THR A 210 -14.63 -5.98 -2.50
CA THR A 210 -13.17 -5.92 -2.60
C THR A 210 -12.51 -7.12 -1.90
N LEU A 211 -12.97 -7.51 -0.72
CA LEU A 211 -12.49 -8.72 -0.04
C LEU A 211 -12.73 -9.99 -0.86
N SER A 212 -13.92 -10.12 -1.47
CA SER A 212 -14.25 -11.26 -2.33
C SER A 212 -13.32 -11.34 -3.53
N TYR A 213 -12.97 -10.20 -4.11
CA TYR A 213 -11.99 -10.12 -5.19
C TYR A 213 -10.61 -10.61 -4.74
N TRP A 214 -10.11 -10.15 -3.59
CA TRP A 214 -8.82 -10.60 -3.05
C TRP A 214 -8.80 -12.12 -2.83
N LEU A 215 -9.88 -12.69 -2.29
CA LEU A 215 -10.02 -14.14 -2.12
C LEU A 215 -10.05 -14.90 -3.45
N ALA A 216 -10.69 -14.33 -4.48
CA ALA A 216 -10.70 -14.93 -5.82
C ALA A 216 -9.30 -14.98 -6.46
N ARG A 217 -8.43 -14.01 -6.13
CA ARG A 217 -7.01 -14.01 -6.53
C ARG A 217 -6.19 -15.04 -5.75
N LEU A 218 -6.56 -15.33 -4.49
CA LEU A 218 -5.94 -16.34 -3.64
C LEU A 218 -6.56 -17.75 -3.78
N GLU A 219 -7.44 -17.98 -4.76
CA GLU A 219 -8.15 -19.26 -4.90
C GLU A 219 -7.25 -20.51 -4.95
N PRO A 220 -6.04 -20.51 -5.56
CA PRO A 220 -5.13 -21.65 -5.50
C PRO A 220 -4.73 -21.99 -4.07
N VAL A 221 -4.45 -20.98 -3.23
CA VAL A 221 -4.13 -21.14 -1.81
C VAL A 221 -5.34 -21.70 -1.06
N ILE A 222 -6.55 -21.22 -1.36
CA ILE A 222 -7.78 -21.73 -0.76
C ILE A 222 -8.00 -23.19 -1.10
N ARG A 223 -7.73 -23.61 -2.34
CA ARG A 223 -7.97 -24.99 -2.78
C ARG A 223 -6.87 -25.98 -2.39
N ALA A 224 -5.67 -25.48 -2.12
CA ALA A 224 -4.53 -26.30 -1.76
C ALA A 224 -4.82 -27.07 -0.46
N GLU A 225 -4.34 -28.31 -0.41
CA GLU A 225 -4.36 -29.16 0.77
C GLU A 225 -3.00 -29.06 1.43
N THR A 226 -2.78 -27.97 2.16
CA THR A 226 -1.55 -27.70 2.92
C THR A 226 -1.58 -28.42 4.27
N GLU A 227 -0.42 -28.79 4.80
CA GLU A 227 -0.33 -29.44 6.12
C GLU A 227 -0.76 -28.51 7.27
N GLY A 228 -0.48 -27.22 7.11
CA GLY A 228 -0.77 -26.18 8.08
C GLY A 228 -1.67 -25.08 7.52
N GLU A 229 -2.20 -24.28 8.44
CA GLU A 229 -2.94 -23.08 8.11
C GLU A 229 -2.00 -21.98 7.61
N ILE A 230 -2.35 -21.36 6.48
CA ILE A 230 -1.67 -20.18 5.95
C ILE A 230 -2.38 -18.94 6.47
N ILE A 231 -1.67 -18.10 7.21
CA ILE A 231 -2.18 -16.82 7.69
C ILE A 231 -1.95 -15.75 6.62
N VAL A 232 -3.01 -15.05 6.22
CA VAL A 232 -2.95 -13.96 5.25
C VAL A 232 -3.30 -12.64 5.93
N VAL A 233 -2.37 -11.68 5.87
CA VAL A 233 -2.46 -10.35 6.46
C VAL A 233 -2.65 -9.33 5.34
N LEU A 234 -3.83 -8.72 5.27
CA LEU A 234 -4.20 -7.69 4.31
C LEU A 234 -4.20 -6.34 5.02
N ALA A 235 -3.17 -5.53 4.81
CA ALA A 235 -3.01 -4.21 5.42
C ALA A 235 -3.24 -3.13 4.37
N ASN A 236 -4.48 -2.68 4.25
CA ASN A 236 -4.89 -1.69 3.26
C ASN A 236 -5.15 -0.34 3.91
N ARG A 237 -4.78 0.75 3.23
CA ARG A 237 -5.13 2.10 3.68
C ARG A 237 -6.63 2.37 3.49
N THR A 238 -7.10 3.42 4.14
CA THR A 238 -8.44 3.98 3.91
C THR A 238 -8.36 5.45 3.48
N GLY A 239 -9.50 6.11 3.38
CA GLY A 239 -9.62 7.53 3.02
C GLY A 239 -9.66 7.74 1.51
N ALA A 240 -9.36 8.98 1.11
CA ALA A 240 -9.32 9.37 -0.29
C ALA A 240 -8.18 10.36 -0.57
N GLU A 241 -7.73 10.37 -1.81
CA GLU A 241 -6.76 11.31 -2.38
C GLU A 241 -7.29 11.77 -3.74
N ASP A 242 -7.67 13.05 -3.85
CA ASP A 242 -8.47 13.57 -4.96
C ASP A 242 -9.75 12.72 -5.18
N GLU A 243 -9.92 12.16 -6.37
CA GLU A 243 -11.04 11.29 -6.76
C GLU A 243 -10.81 9.81 -6.39
N ALA A 244 -9.59 9.45 -5.95
CA ALA A 244 -9.27 8.07 -5.59
C ALA A 244 -9.77 7.76 -4.18
N VAL A 245 -10.59 6.72 -4.05
CA VAL A 245 -11.18 6.26 -2.78
C VAL A 245 -10.59 4.89 -2.44
N TYR A 246 -10.03 4.73 -1.24
CA TYR A 246 -9.38 3.49 -0.82
C TYR A 246 -10.30 2.61 0.02
N ALA A 247 -10.21 1.30 -0.19
CA ALA A 247 -11.21 0.36 0.29
C ALA A 247 -11.16 0.08 1.81
N GLY A 248 -10.10 0.51 2.52
CA GLY A 248 -9.87 0.10 3.91
C GLY A 248 -9.95 -1.42 4.02
N THR A 249 -10.79 -1.92 4.93
CA THR A 249 -11.11 -3.35 5.03
C THR A 249 -9.86 -4.20 5.28
N SER A 250 -8.91 -3.67 6.04
CA SER A 250 -7.75 -4.45 6.50
C SER A 250 -8.24 -5.67 7.28
N ALA A 251 -7.63 -6.83 7.04
CA ALA A 251 -8.09 -8.10 7.57
C ALA A 251 -6.95 -9.08 7.83
N VAL A 252 -7.17 -9.98 8.79
CA VAL A 252 -6.31 -11.15 9.02
C VAL A 252 -7.14 -12.41 8.87
N LEU A 253 -6.71 -13.27 7.96
CA LEU A 253 -7.41 -14.47 7.51
C LEU A 253 -6.55 -15.70 7.77
N GLY A 254 -7.18 -16.83 8.07
CA GLY A 254 -6.55 -18.15 8.05
C GLY A 254 -7.14 -18.99 6.93
N ILE A 255 -6.28 -19.56 6.09
CA ILE A 255 -6.69 -20.43 4.99
C ILE A 255 -6.19 -21.84 5.29
N HIS A 256 -7.12 -22.79 5.41
CA HIS A 256 -6.80 -24.18 5.67
C HIS A 256 -7.96 -25.08 5.25
N ALA A 257 -7.66 -26.24 4.65
CA ALA A 257 -8.65 -27.26 4.30
C ALA A 257 -9.85 -26.72 3.49
N ARG A 258 -9.61 -25.82 2.53
CA ARG A 258 -10.64 -25.15 1.71
C ARG A 258 -11.57 -24.21 2.46
N GLU A 259 -11.20 -23.82 3.66
CA GLU A 259 -11.93 -22.88 4.48
C GLU A 259 -11.15 -21.59 4.62
N VAL A 260 -11.87 -20.46 4.59
CA VAL A 260 -11.33 -19.14 4.90
C VAL A 260 -11.91 -18.69 6.23
N LYS A 261 -11.07 -18.66 7.25
CA LYS A 261 -11.38 -18.20 8.60
C LYS A 261 -11.00 -16.74 8.72
N VAL A 262 -11.83 -15.95 9.40
CA VAL A 262 -11.55 -14.53 9.69
C VAL A 262 -11.14 -14.44 11.15
N TYR A 263 -9.93 -13.95 11.41
CA TYR A 263 -9.49 -13.63 12.77
C TYR A 263 -9.88 -12.22 13.18
N GLY A 264 -9.92 -11.30 12.22
CA GLY A 264 -10.41 -9.93 12.42
C GLY A 264 -10.40 -9.15 11.11
N MET A 265 -11.19 -8.08 11.08
CA MET A 265 -11.37 -7.22 9.92
C MET A 265 -11.87 -5.84 10.39
N LEU A 266 -11.38 -4.77 9.76
CA LEU A 266 -11.83 -3.41 10.00
C LEU A 266 -12.90 -2.98 9.00
N GLY A 267 -13.63 -1.92 9.33
CA GLY A 267 -14.51 -1.24 8.41
C GLY A 267 -13.78 -0.54 7.27
N ARG A 268 -14.53 -0.15 6.25
CA ARG A 268 -14.01 0.46 5.03
C ARG A 268 -13.42 1.87 5.22
N TRP A 269 -13.85 2.61 6.24
CA TRP A 269 -13.47 4.02 6.48
C TRP A 269 -12.96 4.31 7.90
N GLU A 270 -12.45 3.31 8.58
CA GLU A 270 -11.95 3.42 9.96
C GLU A 270 -10.44 3.71 10.00
N ASN A 271 -10.03 4.62 10.90
CA ASN A 271 -8.61 4.85 11.22
C ASN A 271 -8.29 4.14 12.54
N GLU A 272 -8.00 2.85 12.47
CA GLU A 272 -7.84 1.97 13.64
C GLU A 272 -6.71 0.94 13.47
N LEU A 273 -6.26 0.40 14.59
CA LEU A 273 -5.30 -0.70 14.65
C LEU A 273 -6.09 -2.00 14.85
N LEU A 274 -6.11 -2.86 13.83
CA LEU A 274 -6.62 -4.21 13.97
C LEU A 274 -5.59 -5.03 14.74
N ILE A 275 -5.93 -5.59 15.90
CA ILE A 275 -5.07 -6.52 16.63
C ILE A 275 -5.79 -7.86 16.72
N VAL A 276 -5.14 -8.91 16.23
CA VAL A 276 -5.66 -10.28 16.30
C VAL A 276 -4.65 -11.20 16.97
N ASP A 277 -5.15 -12.25 17.60
CA ASP A 277 -4.34 -13.31 18.18
C ASP A 277 -4.71 -14.63 17.50
N THR A 278 -3.82 -15.14 16.64
CA THR A 278 -4.09 -16.33 15.83
C THR A 278 -4.14 -17.62 16.64
N SER A 279 -3.75 -17.61 17.93
CA SER A 279 -3.94 -18.76 18.81
C SER A 279 -5.39 -18.86 19.34
N LYS A 280 -6.20 -17.81 19.16
CA LYS A 280 -7.62 -17.81 19.54
C LYS A 280 -8.48 -18.38 18.41
N ARG A 281 -9.74 -18.68 18.72
CA ARG A 281 -10.69 -19.13 17.68
C ARG A 281 -10.98 -17.99 16.70
N PRO A 282 -11.09 -18.28 15.39
CA PRO A 282 -11.57 -17.30 14.42
C PRO A 282 -12.96 -16.76 14.78
N VAL A 283 -13.21 -15.50 14.45
CA VAL A 283 -14.48 -14.82 14.75
C VAL A 283 -15.57 -15.15 13.74
N ALA A 284 -15.19 -15.46 12.50
CA ALA A 284 -16.11 -15.84 11.44
C ALA A 284 -15.45 -16.82 10.45
N LYS A 285 -16.29 -17.38 9.58
CA LYS A 285 -15.86 -18.18 8.44
C LYS A 285 -16.53 -17.62 7.19
N LEU A 286 -15.75 -17.43 6.13
CA LEU A 286 -16.27 -17.03 4.83
C LEU A 286 -16.64 -18.28 4.03
N VAL A 287 -17.83 -18.28 3.46
CA VAL A 287 -18.32 -19.37 2.62
C VAL A 287 -18.56 -18.83 1.22
N ALA A 288 -18.01 -19.52 0.23
CA ALA A 288 -18.28 -19.21 -1.16
C ALA A 288 -19.71 -19.64 -1.50
N GLN A 289 -20.53 -18.70 -1.95
CA GLN A 289 -21.79 -19.00 -2.60
C GLN A 289 -21.59 -18.91 -4.11
N GLU A 290 -21.98 -19.98 -4.80
CA GLU A 290 -22.01 -19.97 -6.26
C GLU A 290 -23.33 -19.31 -6.69
N THR A 291 -23.25 -18.10 -7.24
CA THR A 291 -24.40 -17.45 -7.86
C THR A 291 -24.48 -17.91 -9.32
N VAL A 292 -25.45 -18.80 -9.60
CA VAL A 292 -25.79 -19.16 -10.98
C VAL A 292 -26.62 -18.02 -11.56
N THR A 293 -26.03 -17.20 -12.42
CA THR A 293 -26.81 -16.24 -13.22
C THR A 293 -27.67 -17.02 -14.24
N PRO A 294 -29.01 -16.90 -14.22
CA PRO A 294 -29.86 -17.52 -15.22
C PRO A 294 -29.57 -16.91 -16.61
N ASN A 295 -29.42 -17.76 -17.62
CA ASN A 295 -29.33 -17.29 -19.00
C ASN A 295 -30.62 -16.55 -19.38
N VAL A 296 -30.52 -15.24 -19.61
CA VAL A 296 -31.57 -14.48 -20.29
C VAL A 296 -31.58 -14.93 -21.75
N VAL A 297 -32.48 -15.83 -22.09
CA VAL A 297 -32.87 -16.06 -23.48
C VAL A 297 -33.60 -14.79 -23.91
N THR A 298 -32.93 -13.93 -24.68
CA THR A 298 -33.60 -12.84 -25.38
C THR A 298 -34.59 -13.45 -26.37
N ALA A 299 -35.86 -13.51 -25.97
CA ALA A 299 -36.96 -13.77 -26.89
C ALA A 299 -37.03 -12.58 -27.87
N THR A 300 -36.74 -12.83 -29.14
CA THR A 300 -37.00 -11.88 -30.21
C THR A 300 -38.51 -11.75 -30.38
N SER A 301 -39.04 -10.58 -30.03
CA SER A 301 -40.43 -10.20 -30.25
C SER A 301 -40.65 -9.90 -31.74
N ASP A 302 -41.11 -10.89 -32.50
CA ASP A 302 -41.68 -10.67 -33.83
C ASP A 302 -43.20 -10.53 -33.72
N THR A 303 -43.71 -9.34 -34.02
CA THR A 303 -45.14 -9.16 -34.31
C THR A 303 -45.34 -8.39 -35.63
N ILE A 304 -45.60 -9.17 -36.67
CA ILE A 304 -46.60 -9.02 -37.75
C ILE A 304 -46.60 -7.71 -38.56
N ASN A 305 -46.27 -7.84 -39.86
CA ASN A 305 -47.15 -7.33 -40.90
C ASN A 305 -47.23 -8.33 -42.06
N ALA A 306 -48.47 -8.67 -42.42
CA ALA A 306 -48.83 -9.66 -43.42
C ALA A 306 -48.82 -9.07 -44.83
N THR A 307 -48.52 -9.90 -45.84
CA THR A 307 -49.40 -10.15 -47.01
C THR A 307 -48.84 -11.28 -47.88
N SER A 308 -49.72 -12.24 -48.20
CA SER A 308 -49.87 -13.08 -49.43
C SER A 308 -48.71 -13.12 -50.44
N ASP A 309 -48.35 -14.20 -51.12
CA ASP A 309 -49.01 -15.48 -51.38
C ASP A 309 -47.98 -16.48 -51.95
N GLN A 310 -48.40 -17.74 -51.93
CA GLN A 310 -47.78 -19.00 -52.32
C GLN A 310 -46.88 -19.05 -53.59
N ILE A 311 -45.85 -19.91 -53.57
CA ILE A 311 -45.72 -21.17 -54.36
C ILE A 311 -44.35 -21.86 -54.09
N THR A 312 -44.39 -23.14 -53.72
CA THR A 312 -43.31 -24.15 -53.61
C THR A 312 -43.24 -25.05 -54.88
N PRO A 313 -42.32 -26.02 -55.07
CA PRO A 313 -40.97 -26.27 -54.49
C PRO A 313 -39.86 -26.77 -55.49
N ALA A 314 -38.66 -27.00 -54.94
CA ALA A 314 -37.66 -28.05 -55.27
C ALA A 314 -36.56 -27.82 -56.35
N SER A 315 -35.27 -27.79 -55.96
CA SER A 315 -34.40 -28.99 -55.84
C SER A 315 -32.90 -28.65 -55.59
N ASN A 316 -32.24 -29.59 -54.89
CA ASN A 316 -30.80 -29.97 -54.93
C ASN A 316 -29.66 -29.26 -54.14
N GLN A 317 -29.15 -30.03 -53.16
CA GLN A 317 -27.73 -30.42 -52.88
C GLN A 317 -26.71 -29.45 -52.19
N VAL A 318 -26.59 -29.54 -50.85
CA VAL A 318 -25.46 -30.02 -49.96
C VAL A 318 -23.97 -29.93 -50.45
N PRO A 319 -22.88 -29.81 -49.62
CA PRO A 319 -22.66 -29.43 -48.19
C PRO A 319 -21.46 -28.47 -47.86
N GLY A 320 -21.37 -28.05 -46.58
CA GLY A 320 -20.12 -27.70 -45.84
C GLY A 320 -20.20 -26.29 -45.23
N THR A 321 -19.97 -25.99 -43.95
CA THR A 321 -19.17 -26.58 -42.87
C THR A 321 -19.71 -26.07 -41.52
N SER A 322 -19.53 -26.86 -40.46
CA SER A 322 -20.00 -26.60 -39.10
C SER A 322 -19.11 -25.61 -38.33
N ASP A 323 -19.68 -24.49 -37.87
CA ASP A 323 -19.07 -23.67 -36.81
C ASP A 323 -19.60 -24.12 -35.44
N LYS A 324 -18.71 -24.68 -34.62
CA LYS A 324 -18.95 -24.90 -33.19
C LYS A 324 -18.58 -23.63 -32.44
N THR A 325 -19.57 -22.84 -32.05
CA THR A 325 -19.43 -21.76 -31.08
C THR A 325 -19.19 -22.38 -29.70
N THR A 326 -18.00 -22.16 -29.13
CA THR A 326 -17.69 -22.55 -27.75
C THR A 326 -18.16 -21.42 -26.84
N VAL A 327 -19.17 -21.68 -26.00
CA VAL A 327 -19.67 -20.73 -25.00
C VAL A 327 -18.89 -20.96 -23.71
N SER A 328 -18.10 -19.99 -23.26
CA SER A 328 -17.55 -20.01 -21.89
C SER A 328 -18.57 -19.41 -20.92
N SER A 329 -19.16 -20.24 -20.07
CA SER A 329 -19.93 -19.78 -18.91
C SER A 329 -18.95 -19.28 -17.84
N GLY A 330 -18.92 -17.97 -17.57
CA GLY A 330 -18.22 -17.41 -16.41
C GLY A 330 -19.03 -17.69 -15.15
N VAL A 331 -18.51 -18.52 -14.24
CA VAL A 331 -19.06 -18.68 -12.89
C VAL A 331 -18.51 -17.55 -12.02
N SER A 332 -19.38 -16.65 -11.54
CA SER A 332 -19.02 -15.67 -10.53
C SER A 332 -19.22 -16.30 -9.14
N ARG A 333 -18.23 -16.16 -8.26
CA ARG A 333 -18.32 -16.63 -6.86
C ARG A 333 -18.37 -15.41 -5.95
N THR A 334 -19.42 -15.30 -5.16
CA THR A 334 -19.56 -14.26 -4.13
C THR A 334 -19.33 -14.90 -2.76
N TRP A 335 -18.53 -14.26 -1.92
CA TRP A 335 -18.26 -14.77 -0.57
C TRP A 335 -19.22 -14.09 0.42
N THR A 336 -19.89 -14.89 1.24
CA THR A 336 -20.70 -14.39 2.35
C THR A 336 -20.11 -14.82 3.69
N SER A 337 -20.19 -13.93 4.68
CA SER A 337 -19.69 -14.20 6.02
C SER A 337 -20.74 -14.96 6.82
N ILE A 338 -20.34 -16.10 7.40
CA ILE A 338 -21.12 -16.76 8.46
C ILE A 338 -20.39 -16.46 9.77
N PHE A 339 -20.99 -15.58 10.57
CA PHE A 339 -20.46 -15.22 11.90
C PHE A 339 -20.75 -16.35 12.88
N THR A 340 -19.81 -16.62 13.78
CA THR A 340 -20.09 -17.45 14.96
C THR A 340 -20.97 -16.66 15.92
N GLU A 341 -21.98 -17.29 16.52
CA GLU A 341 -23.08 -16.68 17.28
C GLU A 341 -22.68 -15.83 18.52
N ASN A 342 -21.40 -15.57 18.77
CA ASN A 342 -20.93 -14.79 19.92
C ASN A 342 -19.85 -13.74 19.57
N SER A 343 -19.84 -13.18 18.36
CA SER A 343 -18.87 -12.12 17.96
C SER A 343 -19.52 -10.73 17.84
N ASP A 344 -18.83 -9.67 18.29
CA ASP A 344 -19.25 -8.25 18.11
C ASP A 344 -19.51 -7.88 16.63
N LEU A 345 -18.85 -8.60 15.70
CA LEU A 345 -19.06 -8.47 14.25
C LEU A 345 -20.47 -8.90 13.79
N SER A 346 -21.11 -9.83 14.50
CA SER A 346 -22.51 -10.24 14.26
C SER A 346 -23.52 -9.16 14.63
N ALA A 347 -23.17 -8.24 15.52
CA ALA A 347 -23.99 -7.09 15.87
C ALA A 347 -23.85 -5.96 14.82
N ARG A 348 -22.65 -5.81 14.23
CA ARG A 348 -22.35 -4.77 13.22
C ARG A 348 -22.97 -5.06 11.84
N THR A 349 -23.15 -6.33 11.48
CA THR A 349 -23.68 -6.72 10.14
C THR A 349 -25.21 -6.90 10.07
N ARG A 350 -25.94 -6.76 11.19
CA ARG A 350 -27.40 -6.96 11.24
C ARG A 350 -28.23 -5.82 10.62
N ASN A 351 -27.62 -4.70 10.23
CA ASN A 351 -28.31 -3.48 9.77
C ASN A 351 -28.22 -3.21 8.25
N THR A 352 -28.03 -4.23 7.42
CA THR A 352 -28.11 -4.05 5.96
C THR A 352 -29.35 -4.75 5.41
N ALA A 353 -30.42 -3.99 5.18
CA ALA A 353 -31.49 -4.43 4.29
C ALA A 353 -30.95 -4.49 2.85
N PRO A 354 -31.33 -5.49 2.04
CA PRO A 354 -30.91 -5.54 0.64
C PRO A 354 -31.45 -4.31 -0.12
N PRO A 355 -30.65 -3.67 -0.98
CA PRO A 355 -31.15 -2.61 -1.85
C PRO A 355 -32.16 -3.20 -2.84
N SER A 356 -33.25 -2.47 -3.09
CA SER A 356 -34.25 -2.81 -4.09
C SER A 356 -33.63 -2.86 -5.49
N GLU A 357 -33.91 -3.93 -6.23
CA GLU A 357 -33.52 -4.12 -7.63
C GLU A 357 -33.96 -2.91 -8.49
N GLN A 358 -32.98 -2.15 -8.96
CA GLN A 358 -33.13 -1.33 -10.16
C GLN A 358 -32.01 -1.69 -11.13
N ASP A 359 -32.44 -2.21 -12.27
CA ASP A 359 -31.65 -2.64 -13.41
C ASP A 359 -30.51 -1.67 -13.75
N THR A 360 -29.27 -2.12 -13.56
CA THR A 360 -28.13 -1.56 -14.28
C THR A 360 -27.46 -2.67 -15.08
N LYS A 361 -27.88 -2.75 -16.35
CA LYS A 361 -27.30 -3.60 -17.38
C LYS A 361 -25.78 -3.40 -17.44
N TRP A 362 -25.06 -4.53 -17.50
CA TRP A 362 -23.61 -4.60 -17.73
C TRP A 362 -23.28 -4.06 -19.13
N GLY A 363 -23.09 -2.75 -19.23
CA GLY A 363 -22.62 -2.07 -20.42
C GLY A 363 -21.10 -1.99 -20.41
N GLN A 364 -20.45 -2.63 -21.38
CA GLN A 364 -19.12 -2.22 -21.81
C GLN A 364 -19.17 -0.71 -22.09
N ASN A 365 -18.39 0.09 -21.36
CA ASN A 365 -18.13 1.46 -21.76
C ASN A 365 -16.67 1.86 -21.44
N PRO A 366 -15.97 2.52 -22.37
CA PRO A 366 -14.51 2.60 -22.41
C PRO A 366 -14.01 3.82 -21.65
N LEU A 367 -13.47 3.62 -20.45
CA LEU A 367 -12.47 4.53 -19.87
C LEU A 367 -11.12 3.85 -19.63
N LEU A 368 -10.95 2.68 -20.25
CA LEU A 368 -9.69 1.98 -20.44
C LEU A 368 -9.66 1.46 -21.89
N GLN A 369 -9.53 2.37 -22.86
CA GLN A 369 -9.12 2.01 -24.22
C GLN A 369 -7.92 2.86 -24.63
N SER A 370 -6.84 2.12 -24.91
CA SER A 370 -5.64 2.43 -25.69
C SER A 370 -5.68 3.71 -26.53
N THR A 371 -4.76 4.63 -26.26
CA THR A 371 -4.14 5.44 -27.30
C THR A 371 -2.93 4.68 -27.87
N PRO A 372 -2.73 4.65 -29.20
CA PRO A 372 -1.62 3.92 -29.81
C PRO A 372 -0.26 4.56 -29.52
N PRO A 373 0.84 3.79 -29.53
CA PRO A 373 2.18 4.31 -29.28
C PRO A 373 2.65 5.22 -30.43
N ILE A 374 3.21 6.37 -30.08
CA ILE A 374 3.93 7.25 -31.02
C ILE A 374 5.19 6.50 -31.49
N PRO A 375 5.49 6.41 -32.80
CA PRO A 375 6.64 5.68 -33.28
C PRO A 375 7.96 6.37 -32.90
N ARG A 376 8.93 5.57 -32.41
CA ARG A 376 10.35 5.96 -32.39
C ARG A 376 10.88 6.04 -33.82
N GLN A 377 11.41 7.19 -34.23
CA GLN A 377 12.46 7.25 -35.25
C GLN A 377 13.46 8.38 -34.99
N LEU A 378 14.71 7.92 -34.81
CA LEU A 378 15.97 8.39 -35.40
C LEU A 378 16.51 9.81 -35.13
N SER A 379 17.81 9.75 -34.88
CA SER A 379 18.79 10.72 -34.42
C SER A 379 19.20 11.80 -35.44
N LEU A 380 19.79 12.88 -34.87
CA LEU A 380 20.85 13.80 -35.37
C LEU A 380 20.41 15.23 -35.79
N PRO A 381 21.28 16.26 -35.68
CA PRO A 381 22.39 16.47 -34.74
C PRO A 381 22.41 17.87 -34.07
N CYS A 382 23.28 17.96 -33.06
CA CYS A 382 23.90 19.13 -32.41
C CYS A 382 23.96 20.43 -33.23
N GLN A 383 23.57 21.56 -32.60
CA GLN A 383 24.33 22.82 -32.67
C GLN A 383 24.29 23.60 -31.33
N THR A 384 25.44 24.22 -31.12
CA THR A 384 26.09 24.98 -30.04
C THR A 384 25.44 26.30 -29.59
N GLU A 385 25.94 26.78 -28.44
CA GLU A 385 26.03 28.18 -27.95
C GLU A 385 24.75 28.80 -27.34
N GLY A 386 24.78 29.51 -26.21
CA GLY A 386 25.90 30.02 -25.44
C GLY A 386 25.52 30.50 -24.03
N GLU A 387 26.57 30.82 -23.28
CA GLU A 387 26.64 31.34 -21.93
C GLU A 387 25.98 32.73 -21.81
N ILE A 388 25.26 32.98 -20.72
CA ILE A 388 25.10 34.32 -20.13
C ILE A 388 25.10 34.18 -18.61
N GLU A 389 26.24 34.50 -17.99
CA GLU A 389 26.35 34.96 -16.60
C GLU A 389 25.91 36.43 -16.53
N GLU A 390 25.08 36.80 -15.54
CA GLU A 390 24.94 38.20 -15.11
C GLU A 390 24.83 38.31 -13.59
N ASP A 391 25.93 38.77 -12.99
CA ASP A 391 26.10 39.71 -11.88
C ASP A 391 24.91 40.00 -10.95
N ILE A 392 25.05 39.59 -9.68
CA ILE A 392 24.36 40.21 -8.53
C ILE A 392 25.39 41.02 -7.73
N LYS A 393 25.33 42.35 -7.89
CA LYS A 393 26.03 43.30 -7.03
C LYS A 393 25.27 43.55 -5.73
N SER A 394 26.06 43.56 -4.67
CA SER A 394 25.86 44.10 -3.32
C SER A 394 24.96 45.34 -3.21
N ASN A 395 24.13 45.37 -2.17
CA ASN A 395 23.88 46.61 -1.43
C ASN A 395 23.55 46.30 0.04
N GLU A 396 24.50 46.64 0.92
CA GLU A 396 24.28 46.88 2.34
C GLU A 396 23.77 48.31 2.53
N SER A 397 22.75 48.50 3.36
CA SER A 397 22.61 49.71 4.18
C SER A 397 21.73 49.42 5.39
N ALA A 398 22.27 49.76 6.55
CA ALA A 398 21.74 49.58 7.88
C ALA A 398 20.50 50.46 8.16
N ASP A 399 19.68 50.03 9.13
CA ASP A 399 19.25 50.94 10.18
C ASP A 399 18.90 50.21 11.48
N SER A 400 19.30 50.83 12.58
CA SER A 400 19.36 50.31 13.94
C SER A 400 18.08 50.58 14.75
N CYS A 401 17.77 49.73 15.72
CA CYS A 401 17.34 50.17 17.06
C CYS A 401 17.57 49.02 18.06
N GLY A 402 18.36 49.29 19.10
CA GLY A 402 18.81 48.30 20.07
C GLY A 402 17.94 48.20 21.32
N GLU A 403 18.13 47.11 22.06
CA GLU A 403 17.95 47.05 23.51
C GLU A 403 18.86 45.95 24.09
N THR A 404 19.66 46.31 25.09
CA THR A 404 20.70 45.51 25.72
C THR A 404 20.15 44.81 26.97
N ILE A 405 20.21 43.47 27.04
CA ILE A 405 20.03 42.70 28.28
C ILE A 405 21.22 41.73 28.42
N SER A 406 21.75 41.64 29.65
CA SER A 406 23.01 41.01 30.07
C SER A 406 23.23 39.57 29.57
N SER A 407 24.39 39.34 28.92
CA SER A 407 24.74 38.09 28.20
C SER A 407 25.55 37.05 28.98
N SER A 408 25.86 37.25 30.27
CA SER A 408 26.80 36.35 30.98
C SER A 408 26.16 35.07 31.52
N GLY A 409 24.85 35.02 31.74
CA GLY A 409 24.15 33.83 32.28
C GLY A 409 23.61 32.85 31.23
N GLN A 410 23.30 33.33 30.02
CA GLN A 410 22.81 32.49 28.91
C GLN A 410 23.93 31.67 28.24
N SER A 411 25.16 32.20 28.25
CA SER A 411 26.32 31.56 27.61
C SER A 411 26.71 30.22 28.24
N LEU A 412 26.51 30.03 29.55
CA LEU A 412 26.89 28.80 30.25
C LEU A 412 25.87 27.68 30.03
N ALA A 413 24.58 28.01 30.08
CA ALA A 413 23.49 27.06 29.82
C ALA A 413 23.48 26.58 28.37
N ASP A 414 23.75 27.48 27.42
CA ASP A 414 23.86 27.12 25.99
C ASP A 414 25.08 26.22 25.74
N GLN A 415 26.17 26.39 26.49
CA GLN A 415 27.36 25.54 26.37
C GLN A 415 27.11 24.13 26.93
N GLU A 416 26.42 24.01 28.06
CA GLU A 416 26.07 22.72 28.66
C GLU A 416 25.10 21.91 27.78
N ILE A 417 24.16 22.60 27.11
CA ILE A 417 23.26 21.99 26.12
C ILE A 417 24.05 21.53 24.88
N LYS A 418 25.01 22.34 24.41
CA LYS A 418 25.90 21.97 23.30
C LYS A 418 26.72 20.72 23.63
N ASP A 419 27.30 20.67 24.83
CA ASP A 419 28.16 19.57 25.25
C ASP A 419 27.35 18.27 25.45
N THR A 420 26.14 18.38 26.00
CA THR A 420 25.22 17.24 26.14
C THR A 420 24.76 16.69 24.79
N ALA A 421 24.35 17.56 23.86
CA ALA A 421 23.95 17.16 22.51
C ALA A 421 25.11 16.51 21.74
N LYS A 422 26.32 17.06 21.87
CA LYS A 422 27.54 16.51 21.26
C LYS A 422 27.86 15.12 21.80
N ASN A 423 27.74 14.90 23.12
CA ASN A 423 28.01 13.59 23.73
C ASN A 423 27.00 12.51 23.32
N VAL A 424 25.72 12.86 23.16
CA VAL A 424 24.69 11.93 22.67
C VAL A 424 24.98 11.53 21.21
N ILE A 425 25.34 12.50 20.37
CA ILE A 425 25.69 12.23 18.96
C ILE A 425 26.94 11.36 18.88
N LEU A 426 28.00 11.67 19.63
CA LEU A 426 29.22 10.85 19.66
C LEU A 426 28.96 9.43 20.17
N GLY A 427 28.03 9.25 21.12
CA GLY A 427 27.61 7.92 21.60
C GLY A 427 26.87 7.08 20.56
N ILE A 428 26.11 7.73 19.67
CA ILE A 428 25.44 7.08 18.53
C ILE A 428 26.46 6.70 17.45
N LEU A 429 27.43 7.58 17.17
CA LEU A 429 28.47 7.37 16.15
C LEU A 429 29.50 6.32 16.51
N ALA A 430 29.75 6.09 17.81
CA ALA A 430 30.66 5.05 18.27
C ALA A 430 30.12 3.61 18.08
N ARG A 431 28.85 3.43 17.69
CA ARG A 431 28.19 2.12 17.57
C ARG A 431 27.86 1.71 16.14
N ASP A 432 28.13 2.56 15.15
CA ASP A 432 27.75 2.33 13.76
C ASP A 432 28.89 2.75 12.81
N GLU A 433 29.67 1.75 12.35
CA GLU A 433 30.84 1.97 11.49
C GLU A 433 30.48 2.55 10.11
N VAL A 434 29.21 2.46 9.70
CA VAL A 434 28.74 2.90 8.37
C VAL A 434 28.33 4.38 8.39
N LEU A 435 27.82 4.89 9.52
CA LEU A 435 27.35 6.27 9.65
C LEU A 435 28.45 7.28 10.04
N ASN A 436 29.58 6.79 10.52
CA ASN A 436 30.69 7.59 11.05
C ASN A 436 31.24 8.66 10.06
N PRO A 437 31.45 8.36 8.75
CA PRO A 437 32.03 9.33 7.82
C PRO A 437 31.08 10.48 7.46
N LEU A 438 29.78 10.22 7.36
CA LEU A 438 28.76 11.20 6.94
C LEU A 438 28.41 12.18 8.07
N PHE A 439 28.50 11.73 9.32
CA PHE A 439 28.22 12.56 10.49
C PHE A 439 29.43 13.36 10.98
N ALA A 440 30.66 12.92 10.71
CA ALA A 440 31.86 13.71 10.98
C ALA A 440 31.83 15.05 10.22
N GLU A 441 31.31 15.05 8.99
CA GLU A 441 31.13 16.27 8.20
C GLU A 441 29.99 17.17 8.75
N ALA A 442 28.94 16.56 9.30
CA ALA A 442 27.83 17.30 9.93
C ALA A 442 28.23 17.94 11.28
N LEU A 443 29.09 17.28 12.06
CA LEU A 443 29.66 17.82 13.30
C LEU A 443 30.56 19.04 13.05
N GLY A 444 31.21 19.14 11.88
CA GLY A 444 31.94 20.34 11.47
C GLY A 444 31.03 21.56 11.21
N LYS A 445 29.73 21.34 10.97
CA LYS A 445 28.73 22.40 10.70
C LYS A 445 27.92 22.78 11.96
N PHE A 446 28.16 22.10 13.09
CA PHE A 446 27.42 22.24 14.35
C PHE A 446 27.62 23.60 15.05
N ASP A 447 28.64 24.36 14.68
CA ASP A 447 28.95 25.69 15.23
C ASP A 447 28.08 26.83 14.67
N THR A 448 27.13 26.54 13.79
CA THR A 448 26.21 27.57 13.32
C THR A 448 25.03 27.76 14.28
N ASP A 449 24.89 28.99 14.80
CA ASP A 449 23.80 29.42 15.71
C ASP A 449 22.39 29.01 15.25
N ARG A 450 22.21 28.81 13.95
CA ARG A 450 20.96 28.37 13.33
C ARG A 450 20.58 26.93 13.71
N VAL A 451 21.55 26.01 13.81
CA VAL A 451 21.31 24.61 14.18
C VAL A 451 20.96 24.53 15.67
N VAL A 452 21.69 25.27 16.51
CA VAL A 452 21.47 25.37 17.95
C VAL A 452 20.08 25.95 18.25
N LYS A 453 19.67 27.02 17.55
CA LYS A 453 18.34 27.62 17.72
C LYS A 453 17.21 26.67 17.31
N ASN A 454 17.38 25.87 16.26
CA ASN A 454 16.36 24.91 15.83
C ASN A 454 16.27 23.72 16.78
N LEU A 455 17.39 23.24 17.31
CA LEU A 455 17.43 22.15 18.30
C LEU A 455 16.87 22.60 19.66
N ALA A 456 17.19 23.82 20.10
CA ALA A 456 16.61 24.41 21.30
C ALA A 456 15.09 24.61 21.18
N ARG A 457 14.59 24.95 19.98
CA ARG A 457 13.14 25.05 19.71
C ARG A 457 12.47 23.68 19.74
N PHE A 458 13.14 22.65 19.22
CA PHE A 458 12.67 21.26 19.26
C PHE A 458 12.61 20.70 20.70
N ILE A 459 13.60 21.05 21.53
CA ILE A 459 13.64 20.62 22.94
C ILE A 459 12.62 21.41 23.79
N LYS A 460 12.49 22.73 23.61
CA LYS A 460 11.47 23.55 24.30
C LYS A 460 10.05 23.19 23.90
N GLY A 461 9.83 22.76 22.65
CA GLY A 461 8.53 22.29 22.17
C GLY A 461 8.03 21.00 22.84
N ARG A 462 8.91 20.29 23.59
CA ARG A 462 8.54 19.11 24.39
C ARG A 462 8.37 19.39 25.89
N GLN A 463 8.60 20.62 26.37
CA GLN A 463 8.46 20.96 27.79
C GLN A 463 7.44 22.09 28.03
N VAL A 464 6.14 21.82 27.84
CA VAL A 464 5.00 22.38 28.60
C VAL A 464 3.81 21.41 28.34
N SER A 465 3.14 20.75 29.29
CA SER A 465 2.82 21.10 30.68
C SER A 465 2.81 19.86 31.60
N PRO A 466 3.28 19.98 32.86
CA PRO A 466 2.87 19.14 33.97
C PRO A 466 1.70 19.77 34.74
N THR A 467 0.54 19.10 34.71
CA THR A 467 -0.41 18.83 35.82
C THR A 467 -1.58 18.06 35.25
#